data_AF-A0A936WIP9-F1
#
_entry.id   AF-A0A936WIP9-F1
#
_cell.length_a   1.000
_cell.length_b   1.000
_cell.length_c   1.000
_cell.angle_alpha   90.00
_cell.angle_beta   90.00
_cell.angle_gamma   90.00
#
_symmetry.space_group_name_H-M   'P 1'
#
loop_
_entity.id
_entity.type
_entity.pdbx_description
1 polymer ?
#
loop_
_entity_poly.entity_id
_entity_poly.type
_entity_poly.pdbx_seq_one_letter_code
_entity_poly.pdbx_strand_id
1 'polypeptide(L)'
;MAPKPFLAAAALFIAVPLAAKPRSGIPPIAYLGKPVGARFIGMGEVGAALGGSPQSPVYNPASLGEVPGSSFAADFQLANQSNLPEEILLKSSSLRGKKLTYLGFAGPNRAFFYRPLADFDETVVTNTADPDNNFLEESLQINQIGISGSQETEKGYSVGMGLSYISAHRGFAEAVTGQPPCWRWRTEMVLRWIWVFATGRATWPTGFPFSIYRA
;
A
#
# COMPACT_ATOMS: atom_id res chain seq x y z
N MET A 1 3.05 -14.17 -42.79
CA MET A 1 2.55 -13.61 -41.51
C MET A 1 3.75 -13.41 -40.59
N ALA A 2 4.17 -12.16 -40.37
CA ALA A 2 5.29 -11.87 -39.48
C ALA A 2 4.85 -12.02 -38.01
N PRO A 3 5.64 -12.68 -37.14
CA PRO A 3 5.32 -12.78 -35.72
C PRO A 3 5.33 -11.38 -35.08
N LYS A 4 4.24 -11.04 -34.39
CA LYS A 4 4.05 -9.73 -33.73
C LYS A 4 5.13 -9.52 -32.63
N PRO A 5 5.66 -8.30 -32.45
CA PRO A 5 6.74 -7.98 -31.50
C PRO A 5 6.37 -8.14 -30.01
N PHE A 6 5.16 -8.59 -29.69
CA PHE A 6 4.68 -8.77 -28.32
C PHE A 6 5.38 -9.90 -27.56
N LEU A 7 5.81 -10.96 -28.25
CA LEU A 7 6.45 -12.12 -27.60
C LEU A 7 7.89 -11.82 -27.16
N ALA A 8 8.59 -10.91 -27.83
CA ALA A 8 9.98 -10.55 -27.50
C ALA A 8 10.06 -9.72 -26.20
N ALA A 9 9.07 -8.86 -25.92
CA ALA A 9 9.01 -8.09 -24.69
C ALA A 9 8.70 -8.97 -23.46
N ALA A 10 7.84 -9.98 -23.61
CA ALA A 10 7.51 -10.92 -22.53
C ALA A 10 8.70 -11.81 -22.13
N ALA A 11 9.55 -12.20 -23.10
CA ALA A 11 10.74 -13.00 -22.83
C ALA A 11 11.83 -12.22 -22.06
N LEU A 12 11.90 -10.90 -22.21
CA LEU A 12 12.89 -10.07 -21.51
C LEU A 12 12.63 -9.97 -19.99
N PHE A 13 11.38 -10.10 -19.56
CA PHE A 13 11.02 -10.09 -18.13
C PHE A 13 11.31 -11.40 -17.40
N ILE A 14 11.44 -12.52 -18.12
CA ILE A 14 11.65 -13.86 -17.54
C ILE A 14 13.13 -14.16 -17.30
N ALA A 15 14.04 -13.47 -18.00
CA ALA A 15 15.48 -13.76 -17.97
C ALA A 15 16.27 -13.08 -16.84
N VAL A 16 15.63 -12.33 -15.94
CA VAL A 16 16.32 -11.75 -14.77
C VAL A 16 16.45 -12.84 -13.72
N PRO A 17 17.67 -13.19 -13.24
CA PRO A 17 17.83 -14.14 -12.15
C PRO A 17 17.09 -13.61 -10.92
N LEU A 18 15.97 -14.26 -10.56
CA LEU A 18 15.27 -14.07 -9.29
C LEU A 18 16.11 -14.67 -8.16
N ALA A 19 17.25 -14.06 -7.86
CA ALA A 19 17.86 -14.24 -6.55
C ALA A 19 16.92 -13.58 -5.54
N ALA A 20 16.10 -14.38 -4.86
CA ALA A 20 15.25 -13.92 -3.79
C ALA A 20 16.14 -13.27 -2.73
N LYS A 21 16.05 -11.94 -2.59
CA LYS A 21 16.76 -11.22 -1.53
C LYS A 21 16.37 -11.82 -0.17
N PRO A 22 17.30 -11.84 0.80
CA PRO A 22 16.97 -12.23 2.17
C PRO A 22 15.72 -11.49 2.65
N ARG A 23 14.86 -12.17 3.42
CA ARG A 23 13.67 -11.54 4.01
C ARG A 23 14.06 -10.23 4.69
N SER A 24 13.28 -9.19 4.43
CA SER A 24 13.50 -7.81 4.89
C SER A 24 13.60 -7.64 6.40
N GLY A 25 13.26 -8.68 7.18
CA GLY A 25 13.07 -8.59 8.62
C GLY A 25 11.92 -7.68 9.03
N ILE A 26 11.17 -7.12 8.07
CA ILE A 26 10.01 -6.25 8.28
C ILE A 26 8.77 -7.14 8.35
N PRO A 27 7.93 -7.00 9.39
CA PRO A 27 6.67 -7.74 9.50
C PRO A 27 5.80 -7.55 8.24
N PRO A 28 5.26 -8.62 7.63
CA PRO A 28 4.42 -8.52 6.43
C PRO A 28 3.24 -7.56 6.59
N ILE A 29 2.68 -7.45 7.79
CA ILE A 29 1.55 -6.57 8.12
C ILE A 29 1.89 -5.08 7.96
N ALA A 30 3.16 -4.69 8.10
CA ALA A 30 3.60 -3.31 7.92
C ALA A 30 3.46 -2.82 6.47
N TYR A 31 3.37 -3.74 5.50
CA TYR A 31 3.16 -3.42 4.09
C TYR A 31 1.68 -3.24 3.69
N LEU A 32 0.72 -3.56 4.58
CA LEU A 32 -0.71 -3.39 4.27
C LEU A 32 -1.13 -1.93 4.35
N GLY A 33 -0.55 -1.19 5.30
CA GLY A 33 -0.93 0.18 5.61
C GLY A 33 -2.35 0.30 6.16
N LYS A 34 -2.83 1.54 6.24
CA LYS A 34 -4.23 1.82 6.58
C LYS A 34 -5.12 1.78 5.35
N PRO A 35 -6.42 1.44 5.52
CA PRO A 35 -7.40 1.61 4.47
C PRO A 35 -7.49 3.10 4.07
N VAL A 36 -7.85 3.35 2.82
CA VAL A 36 -7.91 4.67 2.21
C VAL A 36 -9.27 4.90 1.56
N GLY A 37 -9.67 6.16 1.40
CA GLY A 37 -10.97 6.57 0.87
C GLY A 37 -12.09 6.40 1.89
N ALA A 38 -12.62 7.53 2.37
CA ALA A 38 -13.73 7.55 3.33
C ALA A 38 -14.95 6.73 2.86
N ARG A 39 -15.22 6.73 1.55
CA ARG A 39 -16.29 5.93 0.93
C ARG A 39 -16.04 4.42 1.07
N PHE A 40 -14.81 3.97 0.83
CA PHE A 40 -14.46 2.56 0.97
C PHE A 40 -14.49 2.13 2.44
N ILE A 41 -13.91 2.94 3.32
CA ILE A 41 -13.90 2.69 4.77
C ILE A 41 -15.34 2.63 5.31
N GLY A 42 -16.18 3.61 4.96
CA GLY A 42 -17.57 3.68 5.40
C GLY A 42 -18.45 2.52 4.90
N MET A 43 -18.01 1.80 3.86
CA MET A 43 -18.68 0.61 3.33
C MET A 43 -18.01 -0.70 3.75
N GLY A 44 -17.11 -0.69 4.74
CA GLY A 44 -16.43 -1.90 5.23
C GLY A 44 -15.30 -2.39 4.31
N GLU A 45 -14.53 -1.46 3.74
CA GLU A 45 -13.35 -1.72 2.91
C GLU A 45 -13.63 -2.48 1.59
N VAL A 46 -14.85 -2.36 1.06
CA VAL A 46 -15.29 -3.00 -0.20
C VAL A 46 -14.72 -2.37 -1.48
N GLY A 47 -13.54 -1.76 -1.41
CA GLY A 47 -12.91 -1.03 -2.52
C GLY A 47 -12.56 -1.90 -3.73
N ALA A 48 -12.54 -3.22 -3.59
CA ALA A 48 -12.37 -4.11 -4.74
C ALA A 48 -13.56 -4.02 -5.72
N ALA A 49 -14.79 -3.89 -5.20
CA ALA A 49 -16.02 -3.93 -5.99
C ALA A 49 -16.55 -2.53 -6.32
N LEU A 50 -16.13 -1.53 -5.55
CA LEU A 50 -16.64 -0.18 -5.63
C LEU A 50 -15.69 0.67 -6.48
N GLY A 51 -16.20 1.19 -7.60
CA GLY A 51 -15.45 2.05 -8.51
C GLY A 51 -15.76 3.53 -8.40
N GLY A 52 -15.11 4.30 -9.27
CA GLY A 52 -15.39 5.73 -9.47
C GLY A 52 -14.85 6.66 -8.39
N SER A 53 -13.87 6.21 -7.59
CA SER A 53 -13.20 7.05 -6.60
C SER A 53 -11.73 7.26 -6.98
N PRO A 54 -11.11 8.40 -6.63
CA PRO A 54 -9.68 8.61 -6.90
C PRO A 54 -8.76 7.60 -6.19
N GLN A 55 -9.24 6.99 -5.10
CA GLN A 55 -8.55 5.98 -4.31
C GLN A 55 -8.70 4.55 -4.86
N SER A 56 -9.53 4.35 -5.89
CA SER A 56 -9.72 3.06 -6.58
C SER A 56 -8.42 2.33 -6.98
N PRO A 57 -7.34 2.98 -7.45
CA PRO A 57 -6.07 2.32 -7.80
C PRO A 57 -5.46 1.44 -6.71
N VAL A 58 -5.75 1.77 -5.44
CA VAL A 58 -5.19 1.06 -4.28
C VAL A 58 -5.87 -0.29 -4.08
N TYR A 59 -7.16 -0.38 -4.42
CA TYR A 59 -7.96 -1.58 -4.22
C TYR A 59 -8.15 -2.37 -5.51
N ASN A 60 -8.55 -1.68 -6.56
CA ASN A 60 -8.84 -2.27 -7.87
C ASN A 60 -8.65 -1.23 -8.99
N PRO A 61 -7.51 -1.25 -9.70
CA PRO A 61 -7.25 -0.35 -10.81
C PRO A 61 -8.22 -0.54 -11.98
N ALA A 62 -8.89 -1.69 -12.14
CA ALA A 62 -9.85 -1.89 -13.23
C ALA A 62 -11.06 -0.95 -13.15
N SER A 63 -11.37 -0.46 -11.93
CA SER A 63 -12.44 0.49 -11.69
C SER A 63 -12.09 1.94 -12.03
N LEU A 64 -10.86 2.21 -12.50
CA LEU A 64 -10.44 3.54 -12.96
C LEU A 64 -11.19 4.04 -14.20
N GLY A 65 -11.80 3.14 -14.98
CA GLY A 65 -12.68 3.51 -16.07
C GLY A 65 -13.97 4.21 -15.60
N GLU A 66 -14.35 4.01 -14.33
CA GLU A 66 -15.56 4.61 -13.75
C GLU A 66 -15.31 5.99 -13.10
N VAL A 67 -14.05 6.46 -13.08
CA VAL A 67 -13.73 7.78 -12.55
C VAL A 67 -14.21 8.84 -13.56
N PRO A 68 -15.14 9.74 -13.18
CA PRO A 68 -15.84 10.60 -14.13
C PRO A 68 -14.96 11.69 -14.75
N GLY A 69 -13.79 11.98 -14.17
CA GLY A 69 -12.87 13.01 -14.66
C GLY A 69 -11.56 13.03 -13.87
N SER A 70 -10.66 13.93 -14.23
CA SER A 70 -9.42 14.14 -13.48
C SER A 70 -9.72 14.76 -12.11
N SER A 71 -9.23 14.12 -11.07
CA SER A 71 -9.51 14.45 -9.68
C SER A 71 -8.26 14.22 -8.83
N PHE A 72 -8.15 15.04 -7.79
CA PHE A 72 -7.13 14.94 -6.76
C PHE A 72 -7.81 14.53 -5.46
N ALA A 73 -7.18 13.63 -4.71
CA ALA A 73 -7.64 13.23 -3.40
C ALA A 73 -6.49 13.20 -2.41
N ALA A 74 -6.79 13.65 -1.19
CA ALA A 74 -5.93 13.53 -0.03
C ALA A 74 -6.79 13.06 1.14
N ASP A 75 -6.38 11.96 1.78
CA ASP A 75 -7.11 11.39 2.91
C ASP A 75 -6.32 11.61 4.19
N PHE A 76 -7.01 12.08 5.22
CA PHE A 76 -6.46 12.33 6.55
C PHE A 76 -7.27 11.61 7.63
N GLN A 77 -6.58 10.90 8.51
CA GLN A 77 -7.15 10.39 9.75
C GLN A 77 -6.99 11.43 10.85
N LEU A 78 -8.09 12.13 11.17
CA LEU A 78 -8.08 13.28 12.07
C LEU A 78 -8.39 12.94 13.53
N ALA A 79 -9.17 11.89 13.80
CA ALA A 79 -9.58 11.55 15.15
C ALA A 79 -9.73 10.02 15.33
N ASN A 80 -9.19 9.53 16.44
CA ASN A 80 -9.50 8.22 17.00
C ASN A 80 -10.27 8.46 18.30
N GLN A 81 -11.57 8.12 18.32
CA GLN A 81 -12.34 8.09 19.56
C GLN A 81 -12.24 6.68 20.13
N SER A 82 -11.62 6.53 21.29
CA SER A 82 -11.58 5.28 22.03
C SER A 82 -11.40 5.55 23.52
N ASN A 83 -11.92 4.64 24.35
CA ASN A 83 -11.71 4.63 25.80
C ASN A 83 -10.30 4.16 26.19
N LEU A 84 -9.49 3.71 25.23
CA LEU A 84 -8.10 3.32 25.48
C LEU A 84 -7.21 4.56 25.59
N PRO A 85 -6.17 4.52 26.44
CA PRO A 85 -5.10 5.52 26.45
C PRO A 85 -4.52 5.71 25.05
N GLU A 86 -4.26 6.98 24.68
CA GLU A 86 -3.74 7.36 23.37
C GLU A 86 -2.45 6.62 23.01
N GLU A 87 -1.55 6.41 23.98
CA GLU A 87 -0.30 5.66 23.78
C GLU A 87 -0.55 4.24 23.25
N ILE A 88 -1.56 3.55 23.77
CA ILE A 88 -1.93 2.20 23.34
C ILE A 88 -2.54 2.23 21.93
N LEU A 89 -3.40 3.23 21.66
CA LEU A 89 -4.02 3.42 20.35
C LEU A 89 -2.99 3.71 19.27
N LEU A 90 -2.04 4.59 19.57
CA LEU A 90 -0.98 4.96 18.63
C LEU A 90 -0.05 3.77 18.39
N LYS A 91 0.37 3.03 19.43
CA LYS A 91 1.19 1.80 19.28
C LYS A 91 0.55 0.76 18.37
N SER A 92 -0.77 0.60 18.42
CA SER A 92 -1.50 -0.37 17.59
C SER A 92 -1.70 0.05 16.11
N SER A 93 -1.50 1.33 15.79
CA SER A 93 -1.76 1.89 14.47
C SER A 93 -0.50 1.88 13.60
N SER A 94 -0.55 1.42 12.34
CA SER A 94 0.65 1.35 11.49
C SER A 94 1.33 2.71 11.26
N LEU A 95 0.57 3.82 11.32
CA LEU A 95 1.04 5.19 11.08
C LEU A 95 1.33 5.99 12.35
N ARG A 96 1.19 5.38 13.55
CA ARG A 96 1.47 5.93 14.89
C ARG A 96 1.42 7.47 15.04
N GLY A 97 0.32 8.09 14.64
CA GLY A 97 0.09 9.54 14.82
C GLY A 97 0.24 10.39 13.55
N LYS A 98 0.77 9.84 12.45
CA LYS A 98 0.68 10.48 11.13
C LYS A 98 -0.76 10.46 10.64
N LYS A 99 -1.22 11.63 10.17
CA LYS A 99 -2.60 11.84 9.75
C LYS A 99 -2.82 11.51 8.29
N LEU A 100 -1.85 11.79 7.41
CA LEU A 100 -1.97 11.50 5.98
C LEU A 100 -2.00 9.99 5.75
N THR A 101 -3.04 9.48 5.10
CA THR A 101 -3.16 8.05 4.72
C THR A 101 -3.11 7.85 3.22
N TYR A 102 -3.42 8.86 2.42
CA TYR A 102 -3.41 8.77 0.97
C TYR A 102 -3.24 10.14 0.31
N LEU A 103 -2.51 10.17 -0.80
CA LEU A 103 -2.42 11.30 -1.70
C LEU A 103 -2.43 10.77 -3.14
N GLY A 104 -3.31 11.26 -4.00
CA GLY A 104 -3.35 10.74 -5.36
C GLY A 104 -4.06 11.63 -6.36
N PHE A 105 -3.67 11.44 -7.61
CA PHE A 105 -4.33 11.98 -8.78
C PHE A 105 -4.88 10.82 -9.59
N ALA A 106 -6.18 10.85 -9.86
CA ALA A 106 -6.83 9.86 -10.70
C ALA A 106 -7.58 10.57 -11.83
N GLY A 107 -7.52 10.00 -13.01
CA GLY A 107 -8.40 10.37 -14.11
C GLY A 107 -8.98 9.12 -14.75
N PRO A 108 -9.78 9.28 -15.82
CA PRO A 108 -10.29 8.16 -16.57
C PRO A 108 -9.12 7.26 -17.00
N ASN A 109 -9.18 5.99 -16.60
CA ASN A 109 -8.22 4.95 -16.98
C ASN A 109 -6.77 5.10 -16.50
N ARG A 110 -6.45 6.06 -15.64
CA ARG A 110 -5.07 6.25 -15.16
C ARG A 110 -5.02 6.91 -13.79
N ALA A 111 -4.03 6.55 -12.99
CA ALA A 111 -3.79 7.21 -11.73
C ALA A 111 -2.33 7.15 -11.30
N PHE A 112 -1.97 8.11 -10.46
CA PHE A 112 -0.72 8.17 -9.71
C PHE A 112 -1.06 8.41 -8.24
N PHE A 113 -0.42 7.70 -7.34
CA PHE A 113 -0.67 7.85 -5.91
C PHE A 113 0.56 7.65 -5.05
N TYR A 114 0.49 8.22 -3.87
CA TYR A 114 1.41 8.06 -2.76
C TYR A 114 0.63 7.67 -1.52
N ARG A 115 1.19 6.74 -0.74
CA ARG A 115 0.63 6.26 0.51
C ARG A 115 1.73 5.95 1.51
N PRO A 116 1.74 6.56 2.71
CA PRO A 116 2.51 6.03 3.82
C PRO A 116 1.82 4.75 4.32
N LEU A 117 2.58 3.67 4.47
CA LEU A 117 2.09 2.37 4.94
C LEU A 117 2.37 2.18 6.43
N ALA A 118 3.60 2.47 6.83
CA ALA A 118 4.02 2.43 8.22
C ALA A 118 4.95 3.62 8.52
N ASP A 119 4.81 4.21 9.68
CA ASP A 119 5.71 5.27 10.17
C ASP A 119 5.66 5.23 11.68
N PHE A 120 6.73 4.72 12.30
CA PHE A 120 6.86 4.72 13.74
C PHE A 120 8.31 4.77 14.21
N ASP A 121 8.45 5.27 15.42
CA ASP A 121 9.65 5.22 16.24
C ASP A 121 9.26 4.69 17.62
N GLU A 122 9.97 3.68 18.11
CA GLU A 122 9.67 2.99 19.36
C GLU A 122 10.92 2.78 20.18
N THR A 123 10.96 3.40 21.36
CA THR A 123 12.02 3.16 22.36
C THR A 123 11.46 2.30 23.50
N VAL A 124 12.06 1.14 23.71
CA VAL A 124 11.77 0.23 24.82
C VAL A 124 12.93 0.29 25.80
N VAL A 125 12.69 0.84 26.98
CA VAL A 125 13.67 0.83 28.08
C VAL A 125 13.74 -0.59 28.65
N THR A 126 14.91 -1.20 28.60
CA THR A 126 15.13 -2.58 29.06
C THR A 126 15.47 -2.64 30.55
N ASN A 127 16.04 -1.57 31.11
CA ASN A 127 16.27 -1.42 32.55
C ASN A 127 15.91 -0.01 33.02
N THR A 128 14.90 0.10 33.89
CA THR A 128 14.40 1.38 34.41
C THR A 128 15.35 2.05 35.41
N ALA A 129 16.35 1.32 35.94
CA ALA A 129 17.34 1.89 36.86
C ALA A 129 18.40 2.75 36.16
N ASP A 130 18.59 2.56 34.84
CA ASP A 130 19.50 3.35 34.01
C ASP A 130 18.96 3.41 32.58
N PRO A 131 17.93 4.25 32.34
CA PRO A 131 17.20 4.27 31.06
C PRO A 131 18.06 4.77 29.90
N ASP A 132 19.07 5.62 30.18
CA ASP A 132 19.91 6.23 29.15
C ASP A 132 20.92 5.23 28.55
N ASN A 133 21.28 4.18 29.29
CA ASN A 133 22.23 3.16 28.84
C ASN A 133 21.59 1.78 28.59
N ASN A 134 20.27 1.65 28.74
CA ASN A 134 19.56 0.38 28.58
C ASN A 134 18.25 0.59 27.81
N PHE A 135 18.38 0.68 26.48
CA PHE A 135 17.25 0.87 25.59
C PHE A 135 17.41 0.10 24.29
N LEU A 136 16.26 -0.22 23.70
CA LEU A 136 16.12 -0.74 22.35
C LEU A 136 15.24 0.24 21.57
N GLU A 137 15.78 0.80 20.49
CA GLU A 137 15.09 1.75 19.62
C GLU A 137 14.82 1.10 18.26
N GLU A 138 13.57 1.08 17.84
CA GLU A 138 13.14 0.63 16.52
C GLU A 138 12.40 1.74 15.77
N SER A 139 12.96 2.13 14.63
CA SER A 139 12.30 3.06 13.71
C SER A 139 11.93 2.31 12.43
N LEU A 140 10.70 2.49 11.94
CA LEU A 140 10.25 1.92 10.67
C LEU A 140 9.44 2.95 9.88
N GLN A 141 9.88 3.22 8.66
CA GLN A 141 9.16 4.04 7.70
C GLN A 141 8.98 3.29 6.39
N ILE A 142 7.73 3.07 5.99
CA ILE A 142 7.37 2.41 4.74
C ILE A 142 6.45 3.32 3.94
N ASN A 143 6.86 3.60 2.71
CA ASN A 143 6.14 4.43 1.77
C ASN A 143 5.86 3.65 0.49
N GLN A 144 4.71 3.91 -0.12
CA GLN A 144 4.32 3.37 -1.40
C GLN A 144 4.04 4.51 -2.38
N ILE A 145 4.61 4.40 -3.57
CA ILE A 145 4.26 5.23 -4.73
C ILE A 145 3.75 4.28 -5.80
N GLY A 146 2.61 4.59 -6.40
CA GLY A 146 2.00 3.73 -7.40
C GLY A 146 1.57 4.49 -8.65
N ILE A 147 1.66 3.80 -9.78
CA ILE A 147 1.00 4.18 -11.03
C ILE A 147 0.03 3.07 -11.38
N SER A 148 -1.09 3.43 -12.00
CA SER A 148 -2.10 2.46 -12.41
C SER A 148 -2.78 2.90 -13.69
N GLY A 149 -3.24 1.92 -14.45
CA GLY A 149 -4.04 2.14 -15.65
C GLY A 149 -5.13 1.09 -15.79
N SER A 150 -6.18 1.43 -16.53
CA SER A 150 -7.21 0.48 -16.93
C SER A 150 -7.59 0.62 -18.39
N GLN A 151 -8.21 -0.42 -18.90
CA GLN A 151 -8.79 -0.46 -20.23
C GLN A 151 -10.10 -1.23 -20.17
N GLU A 152 -11.17 -0.63 -20.67
CA GLU A 152 -12.42 -1.32 -20.92
C GLU A 152 -12.27 -2.18 -22.18
N THR A 153 -12.77 -3.41 -22.12
CA THR A 153 -12.78 -4.32 -23.26
C THR A 153 -14.13 -4.27 -23.97
N GLU A 154 -14.13 -4.61 -25.26
CA GLU A 154 -15.34 -4.67 -26.10
C GLU A 154 -16.44 -5.59 -25.54
N LYS A 155 -16.09 -6.49 -24.62
CA LYS A 155 -17.00 -7.46 -23.99
C LYS A 155 -17.67 -6.93 -22.71
N GLY A 156 -17.52 -5.64 -22.38
CA GLY A 156 -18.16 -5.02 -21.21
C GLY A 156 -17.50 -5.35 -19.87
N TYR A 157 -16.25 -5.82 -19.89
CA TYR A 157 -15.41 -5.91 -18.69
C TYR A 157 -14.19 -5.01 -18.80
N SER A 158 -13.77 -4.45 -17.68
CA SER A 158 -12.57 -3.61 -17.57
C SER A 158 -11.42 -4.42 -16.98
N VAL A 159 -10.22 -4.22 -17.51
CA VAL A 159 -8.98 -4.77 -16.98
C VAL A 159 -8.13 -3.62 -16.49
N GLY A 160 -7.55 -3.75 -15.30
CA GLY A 160 -6.65 -2.76 -14.71
C GLY A 160 -5.34 -3.37 -14.28
N MET A 161 -4.28 -2.61 -14.43
CA MET A 161 -2.95 -2.96 -13.96
C MET A 161 -2.40 -1.82 -13.10
N GLY A 162 -1.79 -2.19 -11.97
CA GLY A 162 -1.04 -1.26 -11.12
C GLY A 162 0.40 -1.71 -10.96
N LEU A 163 1.30 -0.74 -10.93
CA LEU A 163 2.69 -0.91 -10.54
C LEU A 163 2.96 -0.04 -9.32
N SER A 164 3.51 -0.63 -8.26
CA SER A 164 3.91 0.11 -7.07
C SER A 164 5.39 -0.05 -6.76
N TYR A 165 5.98 1.05 -6.32
CA TYR A 165 7.30 1.12 -5.73
C TYR A 165 7.14 1.29 -4.21
N ILE A 166 7.73 0.38 -3.44
CA ILE A 166 7.69 0.43 -1.98
C ILE A 166 9.10 0.68 -1.47
N SER A 167 9.28 1.79 -0.76
CA SER A 167 10.51 2.09 -0.02
C SER A 167 10.30 1.82 1.46
N ALA A 168 11.25 1.14 2.08
CA ALA A 168 11.25 0.87 3.51
C ALA A 168 12.59 1.30 4.12
N HIS A 169 12.53 2.07 5.20
CA HIS A 169 13.67 2.47 6.01
C HIS A 169 13.48 1.90 7.40
N ARG A 170 14.46 1.13 7.87
CA ARG A 170 14.46 0.58 9.23
C ARG A 170 15.70 1.07 9.98
N GLY A 171 15.47 1.67 11.13
CA GLY A 171 16.47 1.95 12.15
C GLY A 171 16.36 0.93 13.27
N PHE A 172 17.51 0.50 13.77
CA PHE A 172 17.62 -0.28 14.98
C PHE A 172 18.79 0.28 15.80
N ALA A 173 18.55 0.60 17.06
CA ALA A 173 19.58 0.95 18.01
C ALA A 173 19.44 0.12 19.28
N GLU A 174 20.56 -0.33 19.81
CA GLU A 174 20.61 -1.06 21.07
C GLU A 174 21.72 -0.47 21.93
N ALA A 175 21.35 -0.11 23.16
CA ALA A 175 22.27 0.28 24.21
C ALA A 175 22.11 -0.68 25.38
N VAL A 176 23.24 -1.21 25.84
CA VAL A 176 23.34 -2.09 27.00
C VAL A 176 24.46 -1.58 27.89
N THR A 177 24.22 -1.57 29.20
CA THR A 177 25.23 -1.15 30.18
C THR A 177 26.59 -1.82 29.92
N GLY A 178 27.63 -1.01 29.77
CA GLY A 178 29.00 -1.51 29.53
C GLY A 178 29.34 -1.80 28.05
N GLN A 179 28.42 -1.55 27.11
CA GLN A 179 28.70 -1.59 25.67
C GLN A 179 28.39 -0.22 25.03
N PRO A 180 29.19 0.23 24.04
CA PRO A 180 28.86 1.43 23.29
C PRO A 180 27.55 1.20 22.51
N PRO A 181 26.66 2.21 22.41
CA PRO A 181 25.42 2.09 21.65
C PRO A 181 25.74 1.76 20.20
N CYS A 182 25.07 0.74 19.66
CA CYS A 182 25.26 0.33 18.28
C CYS A 182 24.07 0.78 17.43
N TRP A 183 24.33 1.69 16.49
CA TRP A 183 23.33 2.17 15.55
C TRP A 183 23.42 1.37 14.25
N ARG A 184 22.33 0.71 13.89
CA ARG A 184 22.23 -0.04 12.63
C ARG A 184 21.07 0.48 11.80
N TRP A 185 21.40 1.26 10.78
CA TRP A 185 20.46 1.70 9.77
C TRP A 185 20.46 0.72 8.59
N ARG A 186 19.27 0.29 8.17
CA ARG A 186 19.09 -0.46 6.94
C ARG A 186 18.00 0.16 6.10
N THR A 187 18.39 0.59 4.91
CA THR A 187 17.44 0.98 3.85
C THR A 187 17.18 -0.22 2.97
N GLU A 188 15.90 -0.55 2.79
CA GLU A 188 15.47 -1.61 1.90
C GLU A 188 14.54 -1.07 0.81
N MET A 189 14.92 -1.31 -0.44
CA MET A 189 14.12 -0.95 -1.60
C MET A 189 13.54 -2.22 -2.20
N VAL A 190 12.21 -2.27 -2.28
CA VAL A 190 11.50 -3.39 -2.88
C VAL A 190 10.58 -2.87 -3.98
N LEU A 191 10.93 -3.19 -5.23
CA LEU A 191 9.92 -3.17 -6.29
C LEU A 191 8.99 -4.34 -6.01
N ARG A 192 7.84 -4.02 -5.45
CA ARG A 192 6.87 -5.02 -5.04
C ARG A 192 5.57 -4.63 -5.70
N TRP A 193 5.04 -5.59 -6.45
CA TRP A 193 3.67 -5.68 -6.92
C TRP A 193 3.38 -5.11 -8.32
N ILE A 194 3.20 -6.04 -9.26
CA ILE A 194 2.33 -5.91 -10.41
C ILE A 194 1.07 -6.68 -10.04
N TRP A 195 -0.10 -6.03 -10.06
CA TRP A 195 -1.39 -6.71 -9.93
C TRP A 195 -2.24 -6.41 -11.15
N VAL A 196 -2.94 -7.44 -11.63
CA VAL A 196 -3.88 -7.36 -12.74
C VAL A 196 -5.24 -7.70 -12.19
N PHE A 197 -6.20 -6.79 -12.37
CA PHE A 197 -7.59 -6.98 -11.98
C PHE A 197 -8.45 -6.98 -13.24
N ALA A 198 -9.50 -7.80 -13.24
CA ALA A 198 -10.54 -7.75 -14.25
C ALA A 198 -11.90 -7.65 -13.55
N THR A 199 -12.73 -6.69 -13.96
CA THR A 199 -14.10 -6.50 -13.46
C THR A 199 -15.08 -6.43 -14.61
N GLY A 200 -16.06 -7.33 -14.63
CA GLY A 200 -17.15 -7.31 -15.61
C GLY A 200 -18.41 -6.64 -15.10
N ARG A 201 -19.12 -5.90 -15.96
CA ARG A 201 -20.54 -5.63 -15.75
C ARG A 201 -21.34 -6.81 -16.26
N ALA A 202 -21.72 -7.73 -15.38
CA ALA A 202 -22.75 -8.70 -15.72
C ALA A 202 -24.11 -7.99 -15.70
N THR A 203 -24.65 -7.61 -16.86
CA THR A 203 -26.04 -7.20 -16.98
C THR A 203 -26.91 -8.45 -17.13
N TRP A 204 -27.50 -8.92 -16.04
CA TRP A 204 -28.70 -9.77 -16.10
C TRP A 204 -29.95 -8.88 -16.31
N PRO A 205 -31.07 -9.40 -16.86
CA PRO A 205 -32.24 -8.61 -17.25
C PRO A 205 -33.00 -7.92 -16.09
N THR A 206 -32.47 -7.90 -14.87
CA THR A 206 -33.15 -7.39 -13.67
C THR A 206 -32.35 -6.36 -12.86
N GLY A 207 -31.27 -5.78 -13.41
CA GLY A 207 -30.79 -4.46 -12.95
C GLY A 207 -29.99 -4.41 -11.64
N PHE A 208 -29.29 -5.47 -11.24
CA PHE A 208 -28.32 -5.41 -10.13
C PHE A 208 -26.89 -5.70 -10.61
N PRO A 209 -25.91 -4.78 -10.40
CA PRO A 209 -24.51 -5.05 -10.72
C PRO A 209 -23.86 -5.92 -9.63
N PHE A 210 -23.21 -7.02 -10.04
CA PHE A 210 -22.28 -7.80 -9.21
C PHE A 210 -20.93 -7.93 -9.93
N SER A 211 -19.82 -7.75 -9.19
CA SER A 211 -18.46 -8.05 -9.67
C SER A 211 -18.11 -9.50 -9.38
N ILE A 212 -17.74 -10.25 -10.42
CA ILE A 212 -17.19 -11.61 -10.30
C ILE A 212 -15.67 -11.51 -10.28
N TYR A 213 -15.05 -11.98 -9.20
CA TYR A 213 -13.58 -12.14 -9.10
C TYR A 213 -13.18 -13.55 -9.50
N ARG A 214 -12.20 -13.68 -10.39
CA ARG A 214 -11.39 -14.91 -10.51
C ARG A 214 -9.99 -14.55 -10.05
N ALA A 215 -9.57 -15.18 -8.94
CA ALA A 215 -8.20 -15.16 -8.46
C ALA A 215 -7.28 -15.96 -9.38
#